data_AF-G5SKI7-F1
#
_entry.id   AF-G5SKI7-F1
#
_cell.length_a   1.000
_cell.length_b   1.000
_cell.length_c   1.000
_cell.angle_alpha   90.00
_cell.angle_beta   90.00
_cell.angle_gamma   90.00
#
_symmetry.space_group_name_H-M   'P 1'
#
loop_
_entity.id
_entity.type
_entity.pdbx_description
1 polymer ?
#
loop_
_entity_poly.entity_id
_entity_poly.type
_entity_poly.pdbx_seq_one_letter_code
_entity_poly.pdbx_strand_id
1 'polypeptide(L)'
;MHLWVCYRNPFNILLTILGGISYATEDLFAAGVIALMVGISTLLNFVQEARSTKAADALKAMVSNTATVLRVINENGENAWLELPIDQLVPGDIIKLAAGDMIPADLRIIQARDLFVAQASLTGESLPVEKVAATREPRQNNPLECDTLCFMGTNVVSGTAQAVVMATGE
;
A
#
# COMPACT_ATOMS: atom_id res chain seq x y z
N MET A 1 21.78 -1.16 -9.80
CA MET A 1 21.60 -2.57 -9.35
C MET A 1 20.23 -3.18 -9.75
N HIS A 2 19.47 -2.63 -10.71
CA HIS A 2 18.22 -3.25 -11.22
C HIS A 2 18.45 -4.26 -12.36
N LEU A 3 19.52 -4.12 -13.14
CA LEU A 3 19.84 -5.02 -14.26
C LEU A 3 20.16 -6.47 -13.84
N TRP A 4 20.72 -6.65 -12.64
CA TRP A 4 21.16 -7.96 -12.17
C TRP A 4 20.01 -8.85 -11.66
N VAL A 5 18.94 -8.22 -11.17
CA VAL A 5 17.70 -8.93 -10.78
C VAL A 5 16.93 -9.39 -12.02
N CYS A 6 16.92 -8.58 -13.09
CA CYS A 6 16.31 -8.95 -14.37
C CYS A 6 17.04 -10.14 -15.03
N TYR A 7 18.36 -10.24 -14.84
CA TYR A 7 19.18 -11.36 -15.35
C TYR A 7 19.02 -12.66 -14.55
N ARG A 8 18.61 -12.57 -13.27
CA ARG A 8 18.38 -13.73 -12.39
C ARG A 8 16.95 -14.27 -12.49
N ASN A 9 16.31 -14.06 -13.64
CA ASN A 9 15.10 -14.78 -13.98
C ASN A 9 15.53 -16.20 -14.45
N PRO A 10 15.06 -17.29 -13.82
CA PRO A 10 15.46 -18.68 -14.15
C PRO A 10 15.33 -19.00 -15.65
N PHE A 11 14.49 -18.25 -16.33
CA PHE A 11 14.26 -18.24 -17.75
C PHE A 11 15.43 -17.81 -18.64
N ASN A 12 16.11 -16.70 -18.30
CA ASN A 12 17.21 -16.17 -19.11
C ASN A 12 18.45 -17.07 -19.02
N ILE A 13 18.62 -17.73 -17.87
CA ILE A 13 19.64 -18.76 -17.63
C ILE A 13 19.34 -19.99 -18.50
N LEU A 14 18.08 -20.41 -18.58
CA LEU A 14 17.65 -21.53 -19.44
C LEU A 14 17.90 -21.25 -20.93
N LEU A 15 17.57 -20.05 -21.43
CA LEU A 15 17.80 -19.64 -22.81
C LEU A 15 19.30 -19.59 -23.17
N THR A 16 20.13 -19.14 -22.23
CA THR A 16 21.59 -19.08 -22.43
C THR A 16 22.20 -20.49 -22.51
N ILE A 17 21.74 -21.41 -21.64
CA ILE A 17 22.17 -22.82 -21.63
C ILE A 17 21.75 -23.53 -22.93
N LEU A 18 20.51 -23.30 -23.39
CA LEU A 18 20.01 -23.88 -24.64
C LEU A 18 20.69 -23.33 -25.89
N GLY A 19 21.01 -22.03 -25.93
CA GLY A 19 21.83 -21.44 -26.99
C GLY A 19 23.20 -22.11 -27.09
N GLY A 20 23.83 -22.43 -25.95
CA GLY A 20 25.10 -23.16 -25.89
C GLY A 20 25.02 -24.61 -26.35
N ILE A 21 23.96 -25.34 -25.95
CA ILE A 21 23.76 -26.75 -26.34
C ILE A 21 23.43 -26.88 -27.84
N SER A 22 22.65 -25.94 -28.38
CA SER A 22 22.29 -25.89 -29.81
C SER A 22 23.51 -25.65 -30.71
N TYR A 23 24.43 -24.77 -30.27
CA TYR A 23 25.69 -24.53 -30.97
C TYR A 23 26.60 -25.78 -31.00
N ALA A 24 26.53 -26.64 -29.98
CA ALA A 24 27.41 -27.79 -29.83
C ALA A 24 26.96 -29.08 -30.55
N THR A 25 25.71 -29.15 -31.05
CA THR A 25 25.12 -30.44 -31.48
C THR A 25 25.27 -30.75 -32.99
N GLU A 26 25.60 -29.78 -33.85
CA GLU A 26 25.82 -29.91 -35.31
C GLU A 26 24.72 -30.62 -36.15
N ASP A 27 23.65 -31.14 -35.53
CA ASP A 27 22.44 -31.64 -36.17
C ASP A 27 21.37 -30.53 -36.17
N LEU A 28 21.34 -29.77 -37.27
CA LEU A 28 20.47 -28.60 -37.44
C LEU A 28 18.98 -28.94 -37.27
N PHE A 29 18.56 -30.16 -37.56
CA PHE A 29 17.13 -30.52 -37.55
C PHE A 29 16.64 -30.77 -36.12
N ALA A 30 17.40 -31.54 -35.32
CA ALA A 30 17.10 -31.75 -33.91
C ALA A 30 17.25 -30.46 -33.08
N ALA A 31 18.28 -29.66 -33.37
CA ALA A 31 18.50 -28.36 -32.72
C ALA A 31 17.35 -27.37 -32.99
N GLY A 32 16.82 -27.35 -34.22
CA GLY A 32 15.69 -26.49 -34.61
C GLY A 32 14.39 -26.82 -33.87
N VAL A 33 14.06 -28.11 -33.74
CA VAL A 33 12.83 -28.56 -33.04
C VAL A 33 12.89 -28.23 -31.55
N ILE A 34 14.03 -28.47 -30.90
CA ILE A 34 14.22 -28.17 -29.46
C ILE A 34 14.18 -26.65 -29.22
N ALA A 35 14.84 -25.85 -30.07
CA ALA A 35 14.80 -24.40 -29.99
C ALA A 35 13.39 -23.83 -30.15
N LEU A 36 12.58 -24.40 -31.07
CA LEU A 36 11.19 -23.99 -31.28
C LEU A 36 10.31 -24.31 -30.07
N MET A 37 10.42 -25.52 -29.51
CA MET A 37 9.61 -25.94 -28.37
C MET A 37 9.92 -25.08 -27.13
N VAL A 38 11.22 -24.82 -26.89
CA VAL A 38 11.65 -23.91 -25.82
C VAL A 38 11.16 -22.50 -26.08
N GLY A 39 11.23 -21.99 -27.31
CA GLY A 39 10.73 -20.66 -27.67
C GLY A 39 9.23 -20.48 -27.42
N ILE A 40 8.42 -21.50 -27.73
CA ILE A 40 6.98 -21.50 -27.48
C ILE A 40 6.69 -21.57 -25.97
N SER A 41 7.30 -22.51 -25.24
CA SER A 41 7.16 -22.59 -23.78
C SER A 41 7.63 -21.31 -23.10
N THR A 42 8.64 -20.67 -23.68
CA THR A 42 9.19 -19.40 -23.24
C THR A 42 8.17 -18.28 -23.38
N LEU A 43 7.64 -18.08 -24.58
CA LEU A 43 6.63 -17.08 -24.85
C LEU A 43 5.37 -17.28 -23.99
N LEU A 44 4.93 -18.54 -23.81
CA LEU A 44 3.79 -18.88 -22.97
C LEU A 44 4.02 -18.54 -21.49
N ASN A 45 5.21 -18.85 -20.94
CA ASN A 45 5.54 -18.49 -19.56
C ASN A 45 5.66 -16.97 -19.41
N PHE A 46 6.28 -16.27 -20.36
CA PHE A 46 6.37 -14.81 -20.33
C PHE A 46 4.98 -14.13 -20.34
N VAL A 47 4.05 -14.62 -21.17
CA VAL A 47 2.67 -14.11 -21.21
C VAL A 47 1.92 -14.45 -19.91
N GLN A 48 2.14 -15.61 -19.31
CA GLN A 48 1.54 -15.99 -18.03
C GLN A 48 2.08 -15.16 -16.86
N GLU A 49 3.38 -14.89 -16.84
CA GLU A 49 4.07 -14.06 -15.84
C GLU A 49 3.64 -12.58 -15.95
N ALA A 50 3.57 -12.05 -17.17
CA ALA A 50 3.11 -10.68 -17.45
C ALA A 50 1.62 -10.48 -17.11
N ARG A 51 0.81 -11.54 -17.20
CA ARG A 51 -0.60 -11.50 -16.80
C ARG A 51 -0.78 -11.64 -15.29
N SER A 52 0.08 -12.40 -14.62
CA SER A 52 0.06 -12.57 -13.16
C SER A 52 0.54 -11.32 -12.42
N THR A 53 1.58 -10.65 -12.92
CA THR A 53 2.08 -9.40 -12.32
C THR A 53 1.05 -8.26 -12.38
N LYS A 54 0.26 -8.18 -13.47
CA LYS A 54 -0.85 -7.21 -13.56
C LYS A 54 -1.97 -7.42 -12.54
N ALA A 55 -2.25 -8.67 -12.16
CA ALA A 55 -3.28 -8.94 -11.15
C ALA A 55 -2.83 -8.46 -9.76
N ALA A 56 -1.55 -8.66 -9.41
CA ALA A 56 -0.99 -8.19 -8.16
C ALA A 56 -0.90 -6.66 -8.08
N ASP A 57 -0.51 -5.99 -9.18
CA ASP A 57 -0.45 -4.52 -9.22
C ASP A 57 -1.84 -3.87 -9.26
N ALA A 58 -2.84 -4.50 -9.91
CA ALA A 58 -4.22 -4.03 -9.87
C ALA A 58 -4.84 -4.20 -8.48
N LEU A 59 -4.51 -5.28 -7.76
CA LEU A 59 -4.88 -5.44 -6.35
C LEU A 59 -4.20 -4.39 -5.45
N LYS A 60 -2.92 -4.06 -5.68
CA LYS A 60 -2.24 -2.95 -4.98
C LYS A 60 -2.88 -1.59 -5.30
N ALA A 61 -3.27 -1.35 -6.56
CA ALA A 61 -3.93 -0.12 -6.97
C ALA A 61 -5.37 0.01 -6.42
N MET A 62 -6.07 -1.10 -6.15
CA MET A 62 -7.34 -1.10 -5.42
C MET A 62 -7.18 -0.83 -3.91
N VAL A 63 -5.94 -0.82 -3.40
CA VAL A 63 -5.56 -0.37 -2.04
C VAL A 63 -5.06 1.09 -2.10
N SER A 64 -5.39 1.84 -3.15
CA SER A 64 -5.33 3.31 -3.12
C SER A 64 -6.45 3.81 -2.20
N ASN A 65 -6.27 3.57 -0.90
CA ASN A 65 -7.18 3.95 0.15
C ASN A 65 -7.33 5.47 0.03
N THR A 66 -8.51 5.97 -0.36
CA THR A 66 -8.76 7.41 -0.46
C THR A 66 -9.07 7.94 0.94
N ALA A 67 -8.60 9.14 1.24
CA ALA A 67 -8.89 9.84 2.48
C ALA A 67 -9.80 11.03 2.19
N THR A 68 -10.84 11.21 3.00
CA THR A 68 -11.72 12.38 2.90
C THR A 68 -11.06 13.55 3.64
N VAL A 69 -10.59 14.55 2.90
CA VAL A 69 -9.90 15.72 3.45
C VAL A 69 -10.73 17.00 3.24
N LEU A 70 -10.62 17.94 4.17
CA LEU A 70 -11.22 19.26 4.10
C LEU A 70 -10.19 20.23 3.52
N ARG A 71 -10.44 20.74 2.31
CA ARG A 71 -9.57 21.73 1.66
C ARG A 71 -10.39 22.87 1.07
N VAL A 72 -9.75 24.04 0.96
CA VAL A 72 -10.31 25.21 0.28
C VAL A 72 -10.37 24.90 -1.22
N ILE A 73 -11.55 25.00 -1.83
CA ILE A 73 -11.77 24.66 -3.24
C ILE A 73 -11.69 25.90 -4.14
N ASN A 74 -12.07 27.06 -3.61
CA ASN A 74 -12.23 28.30 -4.36
C ASN A 74 -11.38 29.43 -3.75
N GLU A 75 -10.93 30.37 -4.58
CA GLU A 75 -10.29 31.64 -4.15
C GLU A 75 -11.19 32.46 -3.19
N ASN A 76 -12.48 32.15 -3.16
CA ASN A 76 -13.47 32.69 -2.23
C ASN A 76 -13.37 32.14 -0.79
N GLY A 77 -12.47 31.19 -0.51
CA GLY A 77 -12.27 30.62 0.82
C GLY A 77 -13.29 29.56 1.24
N GLU A 78 -14.01 28.97 0.29
CA GLU A 78 -14.99 27.91 0.57
C GLU A 78 -14.30 26.57 0.82
N ASN A 79 -14.59 25.97 1.98
CA ASN A 79 -14.10 24.64 2.34
C ASN A 79 -15.11 23.57 1.91
N ALA A 80 -14.67 22.49 1.27
CA ALA A 80 -15.46 21.27 1.23
C ALA A 80 -14.62 20.02 1.40
N TRP A 81 -15.34 18.91 1.55
CA TRP A 81 -14.79 17.58 1.71
C TRP A 81 -14.52 16.99 0.32
N LEU A 82 -13.26 16.61 0.08
CA LEU A 82 -12.84 15.94 -1.13
C LEU A 82 -12.16 14.62 -0.78
N GLU A 83 -12.41 13.59 -1.58
CA GLU A 83 -11.65 12.35 -1.52
C GLU A 83 -10.33 12.55 -2.28
N LEU A 84 -9.22 12.39 -1.57
CA LEU A 84 -7.87 12.48 -2.12
C LEU A 84 -7.12 11.16 -1.91
N PRO A 85 -6.24 10.76 -2.85
CA PRO A 85 -5.32 9.66 -2.63
C PRO A 85 -4.42 9.95 -1.42
N ILE A 86 -4.10 8.93 -0.62
CA ILE A 86 -3.19 9.07 0.54
C ILE A 86 -1.83 9.66 0.14
N ASP A 87 -1.35 9.36 -1.07
CA ASP A 87 -0.08 9.90 -1.59
C ASP A 87 -0.07 11.43 -1.73
N GLN A 88 -1.24 12.08 -1.69
CA GLN A 88 -1.41 13.53 -1.77
C GLN A 88 -1.76 14.18 -0.43
N LEU A 89 -1.82 13.39 0.66
CA LEU A 89 -2.02 13.92 2.00
C LEU A 89 -0.80 14.75 2.41
N VAL A 90 -1.04 15.90 3.04
CA VAL A 90 0.04 16.72 3.61
C VAL A 90 -0.21 17.01 5.09
N PRO A 91 0.86 17.18 5.91
CA PRO A 91 0.71 17.64 7.28
C PRO A 91 -0.08 18.95 7.34
N GLY A 92 -1.08 18.99 8.22
CA GLY A 92 -2.01 20.12 8.38
C GLY A 92 -3.38 19.93 7.73
N ASP A 93 -3.56 18.92 6.87
CA ASP A 93 -4.88 18.60 6.33
C ASP A 93 -5.81 18.07 7.43
N ILE A 94 -7.07 18.50 7.41
CA ILE A 94 -8.12 17.98 8.30
C ILE A 94 -8.83 16.86 7.56
N ILE A 95 -8.87 15.67 8.14
CA ILE A 95 -9.51 14.52 7.55
C ILE A 95 -10.67 14.03 8.41
N LYS A 96 -11.64 13.40 7.76
CA LYS A 96 -12.75 12.73 8.43
C LYS A 96 -12.56 11.23 8.38
N LEU A 97 -12.76 10.59 9.52
CA LEU A 97 -12.70 9.14 9.70
C LEU A 97 -14.08 8.61 10.08
N ALA A 98 -14.44 7.46 9.53
CA ALA A 98 -15.62 6.70 9.87
C ALA A 98 -15.26 5.24 10.20
N ALA A 99 -16.21 4.54 10.81
CA ALA A 99 -16.09 3.11 11.09
C ALA A 99 -15.80 2.31 9.81
N GLY A 100 -14.76 1.47 9.84
CA GLY A 100 -14.28 0.68 8.71
C GLY A 100 -13.12 1.32 7.95
N ASP A 101 -12.82 2.60 8.18
CA ASP A 101 -11.72 3.27 7.48
C ASP A 101 -10.36 2.85 8.06
N MET A 102 -9.39 2.68 7.16
CA MET A 102 -7.98 2.58 7.51
C MET A 102 -7.39 3.98 7.74
N ILE A 103 -6.60 4.13 8.81
CA ILE A 103 -5.97 5.40 9.17
C ILE A 103 -4.79 5.69 8.21
N PRO A 104 -4.87 6.77 7.41
CA PRO A 104 -3.96 6.99 6.28
C PRO A 104 -2.60 7.58 6.65
N ALA A 105 -2.47 8.21 7.81
CA ALA A 105 -1.28 8.93 8.27
C ALA A 105 -1.30 9.00 9.80
N ASP A 106 -0.28 9.58 10.43
CA ASP A 106 -0.33 9.87 11.85
C ASP A 106 -1.17 11.13 12.08
N LEU A 107 -2.21 11.00 12.89
CA LEU A 107 -3.25 12.02 13.06
C LEU A 107 -3.39 12.42 14.52
N ARG A 108 -3.79 13.67 14.72
CA ARG A 108 -4.25 14.19 16.00
C ARG A 108 -5.75 14.47 15.93
N ILE A 109 -6.51 13.85 16.83
CA ILE A 109 -7.96 13.98 16.88
C ILE A 109 -8.34 15.38 17.35
N ILE A 110 -9.24 16.02 16.59
CA ILE A 110 -9.86 17.31 16.93
C ILE A 110 -11.29 17.09 17.44
N GLN A 111 -11.98 16.09 16.90
CA GLN A 111 -13.34 15.74 17.30
C GLN A 111 -13.51 14.23 17.19
N ALA A 112 -14.12 13.60 18.19
CA ALA A 112 -14.45 12.18 18.15
C ALA A 112 -15.86 11.95 18.71
N ARG A 113 -16.56 10.97 18.15
CA ARG A 113 -17.84 10.44 18.65
C ARG A 113 -17.75 8.93 18.66
N ASP A 114 -17.68 8.36 19.87
CA ASP A 114 -17.56 6.93 20.12
C ASP A 114 -16.50 6.26 19.23
N LEU A 115 -15.33 6.90 19.10
CA LEU A 115 -14.27 6.44 18.22
C LEU A 115 -13.48 5.32 18.88
N PHE A 116 -13.52 4.13 18.29
CA PHE A 116 -12.71 2.99 18.71
C PHE A 116 -11.75 2.61 17.58
N VAL A 117 -10.46 2.49 17.92
CA VAL A 117 -9.40 2.17 16.97
C VAL A 117 -8.77 0.84 17.35
N ALA A 118 -8.62 -0.05 16.37
CA ALA A 118 -7.88 -1.29 16.53
C ALA A 118 -6.39 -1.03 16.31
N GLN A 119 -5.61 -1.07 17.40
CA GLN A 119 -4.16 -0.90 17.38
C GLN A 119 -3.40 -2.22 17.41
N ALA A 120 -4.06 -3.35 17.08
CA ALA A 120 -3.48 -4.69 17.08
C ALA A 120 -2.21 -4.78 16.21
N SER A 121 -2.20 -4.09 15.07
CA SER A 121 -1.05 -4.05 14.15
C SER A 121 0.20 -3.40 14.76
N LEU A 122 0.04 -2.51 15.75
CA LEU A 122 1.13 -1.68 16.29
C LEU A 122 1.52 -2.09 17.72
N THR A 123 0.54 -2.45 18.55
CA THR A 123 0.71 -2.77 19.98
C THR A 123 0.63 -4.28 20.26
N GLY A 124 0.06 -5.06 19.34
CA GLY A 124 -0.28 -6.46 19.57
C GLY A 124 -1.54 -6.68 20.42
N GLU A 125 -2.20 -5.61 20.86
CA GLU A 125 -3.44 -5.70 21.63
C GLU A 125 -4.66 -5.79 20.70
N SER A 126 -5.42 -6.88 20.83
CA SER A 126 -6.61 -7.11 20.01
C SER A 126 -7.84 -6.30 20.44
N LEU A 127 -7.79 -5.66 21.62
CA LEU A 127 -8.91 -4.89 22.14
C LEU A 127 -8.95 -3.50 21.50
N PRO A 128 -10.11 -3.04 20.99
CA PRO A 128 -10.24 -1.69 20.48
C PRO A 128 -10.01 -0.66 21.59
N VAL A 129 -9.18 0.35 21.30
CA VAL A 129 -8.89 1.44 22.23
C VAL A 129 -9.79 2.63 21.89
N GLU A 130 -10.46 3.17 22.90
CA GLU A 130 -11.26 4.40 22.74
C GLU A 130 -10.34 5.60 22.55
N LYS A 131 -10.66 6.45 21.57
CA LYS A 131 -9.91 7.67 21.29
C LYS A 131 -10.79 8.91 21.44
N VAL A 132 -10.23 9.98 22.01
CA VAL A 132 -10.95 11.21 22.35
C VAL A 132 -10.21 12.47 21.90
N ALA A 133 -10.96 13.54 21.65
CA ALA A 133 -10.40 14.82 21.21
C ALA A 133 -9.70 15.62 22.31
N ALA A 134 -10.22 15.54 23.54
CA ALA A 134 -9.63 16.18 24.71
C ALA A 134 -9.00 15.10 25.59
N THR A 135 -7.68 15.20 25.80
CA THR A 135 -6.93 14.28 26.65
C THR A 135 -7.60 14.17 28.03
N ARG A 136 -7.99 12.96 28.43
CA ARG A 136 -8.58 12.70 29.75
C ARG A 136 -7.54 12.78 30.87
N GLU A 137 -6.26 12.50 30.56
CA GLU A 137 -5.15 12.54 31.52
C GLU A 137 -3.90 13.25 30.98
N PRO A 138 -3.44 14.35 31.59
CA PRO A 138 -2.28 15.11 31.11
C PRO A 138 -0.91 14.41 31.34
N ARG A 139 -0.89 13.15 31.80
CA ARG A 139 0.31 12.37 32.16
C ARG A 139 0.52 11.11 31.30
N GLN A 140 0.12 11.14 30.04
CA GLN A 140 0.49 10.07 29.11
C GLN A 140 1.92 10.32 28.61
N ASN A 141 2.89 9.61 29.18
CA ASN A 141 4.31 9.70 28.79
C ASN A 141 4.62 8.88 27.53
N ASN A 142 3.78 7.89 27.21
CA ASN A 142 3.96 7.02 26.06
C ASN A 142 3.05 7.47 24.89
N PRO A 143 3.60 7.83 23.72
CA PRO A 143 2.80 8.29 22.58
C PRO A 143 1.80 7.24 22.09
N LEU A 144 2.10 5.94 22.26
CA LEU A 144 1.20 4.85 21.85
C LEU A 144 -0.07 4.75 22.70
N GLU A 145 0.03 5.16 23.96
CA GLU A 145 -1.07 5.18 24.92
C GLU A 145 -1.88 6.49 24.83
N CYS A 146 -1.49 7.43 23.96
CA CYS A 146 -2.20 8.69 23.83
C CYS A 146 -3.60 8.51 23.22
N ASP A 147 -4.62 8.94 23.95
CA ASP A 147 -6.02 8.85 23.49
C ASP A 147 -6.35 9.82 22.35
N THR A 148 -5.49 10.82 22.16
CA THR A 148 -5.68 11.90 21.17
C THR A 148 -4.95 11.64 19.85
N LEU A 149 -4.11 10.61 19.80
CA LEU A 149 -3.30 10.27 18.63
C LEU A 149 -3.81 8.99 17.98
N CYS A 150 -3.83 9.03 16.65
CA CYS A 150 -4.10 7.89 15.78
C CYS A 150 -2.86 7.66 14.92
N PHE A 151 -2.53 6.39 14.69
CA PHE A 151 -1.32 6.00 13.97
C PHE A 151 -1.67 5.38 12.62
N MET A 152 -0.82 5.66 11.63
CA MET A 152 -0.93 5.09 10.28
C MET A 152 -1.00 3.56 10.34
N GLY A 153 -1.87 2.96 9.53
CA GLY A 153 -1.99 1.49 9.42
C GLY A 153 -2.84 0.82 10.50
N THR A 154 -3.45 1.60 11.40
CA THR A 154 -4.52 1.13 12.28
C THR A 154 -5.89 1.30 11.62
N ASN A 155 -6.92 0.60 12.12
CA ASN A 155 -8.26 0.63 11.55
C ASN A 155 -9.28 1.16 12.54
N VAL A 156 -10.25 1.93 12.05
CA VAL A 156 -11.38 2.39 12.85
C VAL A 156 -12.41 1.28 12.97
N VAL A 157 -12.68 0.82 14.20
CA VAL A 157 -13.65 -0.24 14.51
C VAL A 157 -15.06 0.33 14.53
N SER A 158 -15.25 1.48 15.18
CA SER A 158 -16.54 2.13 15.29
C SER A 158 -16.40 3.63 15.56
N GLY A 159 -17.48 4.37 15.32
CA GLY A 159 -17.55 5.80 15.56
C GLY A 159 -17.19 6.67 14.35
N THR A 160 -17.07 7.97 14.63
CA THR A 160 -16.62 8.96 13.65
C THR A 160 -15.67 9.95 14.30
N ALA A 161 -14.69 10.44 13.55
CA ALA A 161 -13.77 11.44 14.03
C ALA A 161 -13.36 12.44 12.95
N GLN A 162 -12.94 13.62 13.40
CA GLN A 162 -12.18 14.57 12.61
C GLN A 162 -10.81 14.70 13.24
N ALA A 163 -9.78 14.61 12.42
CA ALA A 163 -8.40 14.64 12.87
C ALA A 163 -7.55 15.47 11.92
N VAL A 164 -6.51 16.11 12.45
CA VAL A 164 -5.49 16.80 11.65
C VAL A 164 -4.32 15.86 11.40
N VAL A 165 -3.82 15.86 10.17
CA VAL A 165 -2.61 15.12 9.79
C VAL A 165 -1.42 15.79 10.45
N MET A 166 -0.72 15.03 11.30
CA MET A 166 0.50 15.49 11.98
C MET A 166 1.74 15.13 11.18
N ALA A 167 1.79 13.88 10.70
CA ALA A 167 2.90 13.36 9.91
C ALA A 167 2.37 12.34 8.89
N THR A 168 2.83 12.46 7.65
CA THR A 168 2.64 11.45 6.62
C THR A 168 3.90 10.58 6.57
N GLY A 169 3.77 9.30 6.20
CA GLY A 169 4.95 8.44 6.05
C GLY A 169 5.89 8.97 4.96
N GLU A 170 7.20 8.91 5.21
CA GLU A 170 8.22 8.95 4.15
C GLU A 170 8.54 7.54 3.66
#